data_AF-A0A3C0Z4N3-F1
#
_entry.id   AF-A0A3C0Z4N3-F1
#
_cell.length_a   1.000
_cell.length_b   1.000
_cell.length_c   1.000
_cell.angle_alpha   90.00
_cell.angle_beta   90.00
_cell.angle_gamma   90.00
#
_symmetry.space_group_name_H-M   'P 1'
#
loop_
_entity.id
_entity.type
_entity.pdbx_description
1 polymer ?
#
loop_
_entity_poly.entity_id
_entity_poly.type
_entity_poly.pdbx_seq_one_letter_code
_entity_poly.pdbx_strand_id
1 'polypeptide(L)'
;LKGQNIKPSYEVKIGDVYHIQKGIEKKVVQVTGLLDRRVDAKTAVQFYEDQTPVEETVGFKSVFHAPVLKRDRGTGRPTKKDRREIDDLQSSEWWEKEDE
;
A
#
# COMPACT_ATOMS: atom_id res chain seq x y z
N LEU A 1 -12.05 -9.03 18.97
CA LEU A 1 -11.63 -8.70 20.36
C LEU A 1 -10.55 -9.69 20.77
N LYS A 2 -9.38 -9.25 21.26
CA LYS A 2 -8.27 -10.15 21.67
C LYS A 2 -7.92 -11.24 20.62
N GLY A 3 -7.88 -10.86 19.35
CA GLY A 3 -7.58 -11.78 18.24
C GLY A 3 -8.72 -12.73 17.81
N GLN A 4 -9.87 -12.70 18.49
CA GLN A 4 -11.03 -13.52 18.12
C GLN A 4 -12.09 -12.71 17.36
N ASN A 5 -12.79 -13.40 16.45
CA ASN A 5 -13.95 -12.86 15.75
C ASN A 5 -15.16 -12.80 16.69
N ILE A 6 -15.92 -11.71 16.64
CA ILE A 6 -17.05 -11.48 17.55
C ILE A 6 -18.36 -11.32 16.77
N LYS A 7 -19.49 -11.55 17.44
CA LYS A 7 -20.81 -11.32 16.86
C LYS A 7 -21.13 -9.81 16.79
N PRO A 8 -21.92 -9.36 15.81
CA PRO A 8 -22.35 -7.95 15.73
C PRO A 8 -23.19 -7.48 16.91
N SER A 9 -23.90 -8.39 17.59
CA SER A 9 -24.73 -8.10 18.77
C SER A 9 -23.93 -8.06 20.09
N TYR A 10 -22.60 -8.09 20.01
CA TYR A 10 -21.75 -8.04 21.20
C TYR A 10 -21.80 -6.66 21.84
N GLU A 11 -21.96 -6.62 23.17
CA GLU A 11 -21.98 -5.37 23.93
C GLU A 11 -20.56 -4.80 24.07
N VAL A 12 -20.37 -3.57 23.60
CA VAL A 12 -19.06 -2.89 23.61
C VAL A 12 -18.78 -2.31 24.99
N LYS A 13 -17.57 -2.55 25.52
CA LYS A 13 -17.15 -2.04 26.83
C LYS A 13 -15.98 -1.08 26.69
N ILE A 14 -15.88 -0.14 27.64
CA ILE A 14 -14.73 0.75 27.75
C ILE A 14 -13.49 -0.09 28.09
N GLY A 15 -12.39 0.20 27.41
CA GLY A 15 -11.13 -0.55 27.50
C GLY A 15 -11.01 -1.72 26.51
N ASP A 16 -12.08 -2.06 25.78
CA ASP A 16 -11.99 -3.08 24.73
C ASP A 16 -11.06 -2.63 23.60
N VAL A 17 -10.26 -3.58 23.10
CA VAL A 17 -9.36 -3.37 21.97
C VAL A 17 -9.86 -4.13 20.74
N TYR A 18 -10.24 -3.39 19.72
CA TYR A 18 -10.74 -3.91 18.45
C TYR A 18 -9.66 -3.87 17.39
N HIS A 19 -9.61 -4.94 16.60
CA HIS A 19 -8.78 -5.04 15.40
C HIS A 19 -9.73 -4.94 14.22
N ILE A 20 -9.60 -3.88 13.43
CA ILE A 20 -10.53 -3.52 12.36
C ILE A 20 -9.75 -3.57 11.04
N GLN A 21 -10.29 -4.28 10.07
CA GLN A 21 -9.78 -4.24 8.69
C GLN A 21 -10.59 -3.24 7.88
N LYS A 22 -9.94 -2.18 7.41
CA LYS A 22 -10.52 -1.14 6.54
C LYS A 22 -9.81 -1.17 5.20
N GLY A 23 -10.29 -2.03 4.29
CA GLY A 23 -9.62 -2.27 3.01
C GLY A 23 -8.22 -2.86 3.22
N ILE A 24 -7.19 -2.09 2.87
CA ILE A 24 -5.76 -2.46 2.98
C ILE A 24 -5.20 -2.11 4.37
N GLU A 25 -5.84 -1.17 5.08
CA GLU A 25 -5.47 -0.75 6.42
C GLU A 25 -5.97 -1.75 7.45
N LYS A 26 -5.10 -2.05 8.42
CA LYS A 26 -5.49 -2.68 9.68
C LYS A 26 -5.36 -1.62 10.75
N LYS A 27 -6.37 -1.50 11.60
CA LYS A 27 -6.40 -0.57 12.72
C LYS A 27 -6.58 -1.31 14.03
N VAL A 28 -5.84 -0.89 15.03
CA VAL A 28 -5.98 -1.36 16.41
C VAL A 28 -6.48 -0.20 17.23
N VAL A 29 -7.69 -0.33 17.78
CA VAL A 29 -8.38 0.80 18.41
C VAL A 29 -8.90 0.40 19.79
N GLN A 30 -8.56 1.19 20.81
CA GLN A 30 -9.06 1.01 22.17
C GLN A 30 -10.25 1.93 22.43
N VAL A 31 -11.34 1.40 23.00
CA VAL A 31 -12.52 2.19 23.34
C VAL A 31 -12.26 2.97 24.63
N THR A 32 -12.34 4.31 24.59
CA THR A 32 -12.18 5.17 25.78
C THR A 32 -13.51 5.69 26.31
N GLY A 33 -14.54 5.74 25.47
CA GLY A 33 -15.89 6.11 25.89
C GLY A 33 -16.97 5.58 24.93
N LEU A 34 -18.23 5.71 25.35
CA LEU A 34 -19.39 5.28 24.57
C LEU A 34 -20.23 6.49 24.16
N LEU A 35 -20.83 6.39 22.98
CA LEU A 35 -21.71 7.40 22.40
C LEU A 35 -23.08 6.77 22.12
N ASP A 36 -24.15 7.49 22.46
CA ASP A 36 -25.52 7.07 22.19
C ASP A 36 -25.90 7.17 20.70
N ARG A 37 -25.23 8.08 19.98
CA ARG A 37 -25.49 8.32 18.55
C ARG A 37 -24.20 8.58 17.79
N ARG A 38 -24.25 8.44 16.47
CA ARG A 38 -23.14 8.79 15.57
C ARG A 38 -22.93 10.31 15.57
N VAL A 39 -21.69 10.75 15.74
CA VAL A 39 -21.28 12.17 15.80
C VAL A 39 -20.32 12.54 14.68
N ASP A 40 -19.90 13.80 14.64
CA ASP A 40 -18.90 14.31 13.70
C ASP A 40 -17.51 13.69 13.93
N ALA A 41 -16.66 13.78 12.91
CA ALA A 41 -15.35 13.15 12.94
C ALA A 41 -14.43 13.68 14.04
N LYS A 42 -14.47 14.98 14.36
CA LYS A 42 -13.56 15.58 15.35
C LYS A 42 -13.93 15.13 16.76
N THR A 43 -15.23 15.10 17.06
CA THR A 43 -15.73 14.62 18.34
C THR A 43 -15.50 13.11 18.49
N ALA A 44 -15.75 12.32 17.45
CA ALA A 44 -15.62 10.86 17.50
C ALA A 44 -14.20 10.40 17.87
N VAL A 45 -13.16 11.11 17.41
CA VAL A 45 -11.75 10.80 17.70
C VAL A 45 -11.43 10.83 19.20
N GLN A 46 -12.22 11.52 20.02
CA GLN A 46 -11.98 11.61 21.47
C GLN A 46 -12.44 10.35 22.23
N PHE A 47 -13.26 9.50 21.61
CA PHE A 47 -13.89 8.33 22.27
C PHE A 47 -13.17 7.01 21.97
N TYR A 48 -12.05 7.08 21.27
CA TYR A 48 -11.18 5.93 21.08
C TYR A 48 -9.71 6.37 21.03
N GLU A 49 -8.82 5.46 21.38
CA GLU A 49 -7.37 5.64 21.20
C GLU A 49 -6.89 4.77 20.05
N ASP A 50 -6.18 5.37 19.08
CA ASP A 50 -5.61 4.66 17.95
C ASP A 50 -4.23 4.09 18.35
N GLN A 51 -4.18 2.78 18.56
CA GLN A 51 -2.96 2.02 18.89
C GLN A 51 -2.41 1.28 17.66
N THR A 52 -2.76 1.72 16.46
CA THR A 52 -2.33 1.07 15.22
C THR A 52 -0.79 1.14 15.09
N PRO A 53 -0.09 0.01 14.93
CA PRO A 53 1.35 -0.01 14.69
C PRO A 53 1.70 0.73 13.40
N VAL A 54 2.84 1.43 13.39
CA VAL A 54 3.29 2.23 12.24
C VAL A 54 3.38 1.40 10.96
N GLU A 55 3.75 0.13 11.07
CA GLU A 55 3.86 -0.82 9.96
C GLU A 55 2.52 -1.08 9.24
N GLU A 56 1.40 -0.99 9.95
CA GLU A 56 0.10 -1.31 9.37
C GLU A 56 -0.55 -0.12 8.63
N THR A 57 0.04 1.07 8.80
CA THR A 57 -0.41 2.34 8.23
C THR A 57 -0.23 2.36 6.71
N VAL A 58 -1.12 3.08 6.01
CA VAL A 58 -1.05 3.28 4.54
C VAL A 58 0.31 3.78 4.10
N GLY A 59 0.86 4.77 4.82
CA GLY A 59 2.15 5.38 4.48
C GLY A 59 3.26 4.33 4.37
N PHE A 60 3.39 3.48 5.40
CA PHE A 60 4.39 2.42 5.41
C PHE A 60 4.15 1.41 4.28
N LYS A 61 2.93 0.86 4.17
CA LYS A 61 2.60 -0.12 3.11
C LYS A 61 2.76 0.43 1.70
N SER A 62 2.48 1.71 1.48
CA SER A 62 2.64 2.34 0.16
C SER A 62 4.09 2.39 -0.31
N VAL A 63 5.05 2.50 0.60
CA VAL A 63 6.49 2.45 0.28
C VAL A 63 6.89 1.08 -0.26
N PHE A 64 6.26 0.00 0.20
CA PHE A 64 6.53 -1.36 -0.28
C PHE A 64 5.70 -1.75 -1.50
N HIS A 65 4.46 -1.26 -1.62
CA HIS A 65 3.55 -1.61 -2.71
C HIS A 65 3.72 -0.75 -3.97
N ALA A 66 4.36 0.41 -3.86
CA ALA A 66 4.87 1.11 -5.02
C ALA A 66 6.34 0.73 -5.16
N PRO A 67 6.69 -0.34 -5.93
CA PRO A 67 8.02 -0.35 -6.49
C PRO A 67 8.10 0.95 -7.28
N VAL A 68 8.94 1.87 -6.81
CA VAL A 68 9.39 2.95 -7.66
C VAL A 68 10.15 2.21 -8.74
N LEU A 69 9.45 1.83 -9.82
CA LEU A 69 10.02 1.27 -11.02
C LEU A 69 10.76 2.46 -11.67
N LYS A 70 11.84 2.86 -11.02
CA LYS A 70 12.67 3.98 -11.40
C LYS A 70 13.47 3.45 -12.58
N ARG A 71 12.96 3.68 -13.77
CA ARG A 71 13.77 3.61 -14.97
C ARG A 71 14.88 4.65 -14.81
N ASP A 72 16.12 4.27 -15.08
CA ASP A 72 17.22 5.24 -15.06
C ASP A 72 16.89 6.38 -16.01
N ARG A 73 17.19 7.62 -15.61
CA ARG A 73 16.97 8.79 -16.46
C ARG A 73 17.72 8.58 -17.78
N GLY A 74 16.99 8.49 -18.88
CA GLY A 74 17.57 8.21 -20.20
C GLY A 74 17.30 6.81 -20.76
N THR A 75 16.79 5.86 -19.96
CA THR A 75 16.34 4.52 -20.46
C THR A 75 14.98 4.55 -21.17
N GLY A 76 14.57 5.71 -21.66
CA GLY A 76 13.38 5.88 -22.49
C GLY A 76 13.70 5.62 -23.96
N ARG A 77 13.45 6.60 -24.82
CA ARG A 77 13.86 6.56 -26.22
C ARG A 77 15.37 6.31 -26.32
N PRO A 78 15.84 5.31 -27.09
CA PRO A 78 17.25 5.06 -27.30
C PRO A 78 18.00 6.33 -27.67
N THR A 79 19.14 6.55 -27.03
CA THR A 79 20.02 7.65 -27.41
C THR A 79 20.56 7.41 -28.82
N LYS A 80 21.15 8.43 -29.44
CA LYS A 80 21.75 8.28 -30.79
C LYS A 80 22.87 7.23 -30.80
N LYS A 81 23.55 7.04 -29.66
CA LYS A 81 24.57 6.00 -29.49
C LYS A 81 23.92 4.62 -29.48
N ASP A 82 22.93 4.42 -28.62
CA ASP A 82 22.20 3.15 -28.51
C ASP A 82 21.54 2.75 -29.85
N ARG A 83 21.01 3.72 -30.60
CA ARG A 83 20.45 3.45 -31.94
C ARG A 83 21.51 2.98 -32.93
N ARG A 84 22.70 3.61 -32.94
CA ARG A 84 23.80 3.18 -33.81
C ARG A 84 24.28 1.79 -33.44
N GLU A 85 24.39 1.49 -32.15
CA GLU A 85 24.75 0.14 -31.68
C GLU A 85 23.69 -0.90 -32.08
N ILE A 86 22.40 -0.55 -32.03
CA ILE A 86 21.32 -1.42 -32.53
C ILE A 86 21.41 -1.60 -34.05
N ASP A 87 21.59 -0.52 -34.81
CA ASP A 87 21.71 -0.55 -36.27
C ASP A 87 22.95 -1.36 -36.70
N ASP A 88 24.08 -1.20 -36.00
CA ASP A 88 25.32 -1.92 -36.23
C ASP A 88 25.14 -3.43 -35.96
N LEU A 89 24.48 -3.80 -34.86
CA LEU A 89 24.15 -5.19 -34.53
C LEU A 89 23.14 -5.83 -35.50
N GLN A 90 22.21 -5.03 -36.05
CA GLN A 90 21.31 -5.47 -37.11
C GLN A 90 22.06 -5.66 -38.44
N SER A 91 23.05 -4.82 -38.72
CA SER A 91 23.87 -4.89 -39.94
C SER A 91 24.94 -5.98 -39.89
N SER A 92 25.41 -6.36 -38.70
CA SER A 92 26.45 -7.37 -38.54
C SER A 92 25.86 -8.77 -38.69
N GLU A 93 25.73 -9.26 -39.93
CA GLU A 93 25.85 -10.65 -40.44
C GLU A 93 25.17 -11.83 -39.68
N TRP A 94 24.41 -11.54 -38.63
CA TRP A 94 23.67 -12.49 -37.79
C TRP A 94 22.23 -12.60 -38.25
N TRP A 95 21.66 -11.54 -38.83
CA TRP A 95 20.28 -11.51 -39.34
C TRP A 95 20.19 -11.77 -40.85
N GLU A 96 21.28 -11.62 -41.60
CA GLU A 96 21.32 -11.93 -43.04
C GLU A 96 21.38 -13.45 -43.34
N LYS A 97 21.63 -14.30 -42.33
CA LYS A 97 21.71 -15.76 -42.51
C LYS A 97 20.39 -16.52 -42.33
N GLU A 98 19.31 -15.86 -41.89
CA GLU A 98 17.98 -16.50 -41.76
C GLU A 98 17.08 -16.30 -43.00
N ASP A 99 17.47 -15.41 -43.92
CA ASP A 99 16.68 -15.07 -45.13
C ASP A 99 17.19 -15.78 -46.41
N GLU A 100 18.02 -16.83 -46.31
CA GLU A 100 18.47 -17.67 -47.44
C GLU A 100 18.02 -19.13 -47.33
#